data_AF-A0A0S8A2Q4-F1
#
_entry.id   AF-A0A0S8A2Q4-F1
#
_cell.length_a   1.000
_cell.length_b   1.000
_cell.length_c   1.000
_cell.angle_alpha   90.00
_cell.angle_beta   90.00
_cell.angle_gamma   90.00
#
_symmetry.space_group_name_H-M   'P 1'
#
loop_
_entity.id
_entity.type
_entity.pdbx_description
1 polymer ?
#
loop_
_entity_poly.entity_id
_entity_poly.type
_entity_poly.pdbx_seq_one_letter_code
_entity_poly.pdbx_strand_id
1 'polypeptide(L)'
;MSSTKSDPTLLPRILNVIHRFEDSLLAILLIAMILLASAQIVLRNVFEISIVWADPLLRIMVLWLALIGALAASRENKHISIDVLTRVMNEKTRRATHIFTSLFTAVVTGLIAYHAGRFVVMEYETQNLVLGIPAWVFEAIIPAAFALMAIRYLIHFVQYAKGLIMQEPSS
;
A
#
# COMPACT_ATOMS: atom_id res chain seq x y z
N MET A 1 2.47 -30.82 -28.11
CA MET A 1 2.68 -29.54 -27.39
C MET A 1 1.48 -29.27 -26.50
N SER A 2 1.69 -29.26 -25.18
CA SER A 2 0.66 -29.20 -24.14
C SER A 2 0.03 -27.82 -24.03
N SER A 3 -1.30 -27.83 -24.14
CA SER A 3 -2.23 -26.73 -23.90
C SER A 3 -2.10 -26.18 -22.48
N THR A 4 -1.57 -24.96 -22.31
CA THR A 4 -1.66 -24.20 -21.06
C THR A 4 -3.05 -23.56 -21.00
N LYS A 5 -4.07 -24.37 -20.65
CA LYS A 5 -5.35 -23.86 -20.18
C LYS A 5 -5.10 -23.19 -18.83
N SER A 6 -4.97 -21.87 -18.83
CA SER A 6 -5.12 -21.05 -17.63
C SER A 6 -6.55 -21.23 -17.12
N ASP A 7 -6.72 -22.08 -16.11
CA ASP A 7 -8.01 -22.30 -15.45
C ASP A 7 -8.55 -20.96 -14.90
N PRO A 8 -9.73 -20.50 -15.33
CA PRO A 8 -10.30 -19.20 -14.95
C PRO A 8 -10.67 -19.09 -13.46
N THR A 9 -10.42 -20.13 -12.66
CA THR A 9 -10.81 -20.25 -11.25
C THR A 9 -9.62 -20.25 -10.27
N LEU A 10 -8.38 -20.45 -10.73
CA LEU A 10 -7.19 -20.50 -9.85
C LEU A 10 -6.68 -19.10 -9.50
N LEU A 11 -6.68 -18.17 -10.46
CA LEU A 11 -6.28 -16.78 -10.26
C LEU A 11 -7.04 -16.08 -9.12
N PRO A 12 -8.39 -16.11 -9.07
CA PRO A 12 -9.12 -15.45 -7.98
C PRO A 12 -8.89 -16.09 -6.62
N ARG A 13 -8.67 -17.42 -6.53
CA ARG A 13 -8.40 -18.11 -5.27
C ARG A 13 -7.03 -17.74 -4.69
N ILE A 14 -5.99 -17.71 -5.54
CA ILE A 14 -4.63 -17.35 -5.12
C ILE A 14 -4.59 -15.91 -4.62
N LEU A 15 -5.23 -14.99 -5.35
CA LEU A 15 -5.36 -13.59 -4.94
C LEU A 15 -6.05 -13.49 -3.57
N ASN A 16 -7.15 -14.21 -3.35
CA ASN A 16 -7.90 -14.12 -2.09
C ASN A 16 -7.11 -14.66 -0.87
N VAL A 17 -6.27 -15.68 -1.06
CA VAL A 17 -5.38 -16.19 -0.01
C VAL A 17 -4.26 -15.18 0.30
N ILE A 18 -3.68 -14.57 -0.73
CA ILE A 18 -2.68 -13.50 -0.56
C ILE A 18 -3.28 -12.31 0.19
N HIS A 19 -4.51 -11.92 -0.14
CA HIS A 19 -5.22 -10.82 0.52
C HIS A 19 -5.48 -11.11 2.00
N ARG A 20 -5.94 -12.32 2.32
CA ARG A 20 -6.19 -12.71 3.71
C ARG A 20 -4.91 -12.83 4.54
N PHE A 21 -3.80 -13.22 3.90
CA PHE A 21 -2.48 -13.19 4.54
C PHE A 21 -1.99 -11.77 4.80
N GLU A 22 -2.15 -10.86 3.82
CA GLU A 22 -1.84 -9.43 3.93
C GLU A 22 -2.60 -8.77 5.10
N ASP A 23 -3.90 -9.04 5.23
CA ASP A 23 -4.73 -8.51 6.33
C ASP A 23 -4.34 -9.07 7.69
N SER A 24 -4.02 -10.37 7.75
CA SER A 24 -3.57 -11.01 8.99
C SER A 24 -2.21 -10.47 9.42
N LEU A 25 -1.29 -10.28 8.46
CA LEU A 25 0.02 -9.68 8.70
C LEU A 25 -0.14 -8.25 9.24
N LEU A 26 -1.05 -7.46 8.66
CA LEU A 26 -1.37 -6.11 9.14
C LEU A 26 -1.89 -6.07 10.57
N ALA A 27 -2.86 -6.94 10.89
CA ALA A 27 -3.41 -7.01 12.24
C ALA A 27 -2.33 -7.38 13.26
N ILE A 28 -1.47 -8.35 12.93
CA ILE A 28 -0.35 -8.75 13.80
C ILE A 28 0.64 -7.60 13.99
N LEU A 29 1.02 -6.91 12.90
CA LEU A 29 1.99 -5.82 12.93
C LEU A 29 1.44 -4.60 13.69
N LEU A 30 0.14 -4.32 13.56
CA LEU A 30 -0.57 -3.29 14.32
C LEU A 30 -0.56 -3.60 15.82
N ILE A 31 -0.95 -4.83 16.20
CA ILE A 31 -0.96 -5.27 17.60
C ILE A 31 0.47 -5.23 18.17
N ALA A 32 1.46 -5.72 17.43
CA ALA A 32 2.85 -5.69 17.84
C ALA A 32 3.34 -4.26 18.10
N MET A 33 3.00 -3.30 17.23
CA MET A 33 3.33 -1.89 17.43
C MET A 33 2.64 -1.29 18.66
N ILE A 34 1.35 -1.56 18.86
CA ILE A 34 0.61 -1.06 20.02
C ILE A 34 1.23 -1.60 21.32
N LEU A 35 1.57 -2.90 21.35
CA LEU A 35 2.23 -3.53 22.49
C LEU A 35 3.63 -2.93 22.72
N LEU A 36 4.42 -2.74 21.67
CA LEU A 36 5.75 -2.16 21.77
C LEU A 36 5.71 -0.69 22.25
N ALA A 37 4.81 0.12 21.69
CA ALA A 37 4.64 1.53 22.08
C ALA A 37 4.14 1.66 23.52
N SER A 38 3.14 0.85 23.91
CA SER A 38 2.64 0.84 25.28
C SER A 38 3.71 0.36 26.27
N ALA A 39 4.47 -0.69 25.94
CA ALA A 39 5.60 -1.15 26.75
C ALA A 39 6.65 -0.04 26.92
N GLN A 40 6.97 0.72 25.87
CA GLN A 40 7.91 1.84 25.95
C GLN A 40 7.38 2.96 26.86
N ILE A 41 6.10 3.32 26.74
CA ILE A 41 5.46 4.34 27.59
C ILE A 41 5.48 3.90 29.06
N VAL A 42 5.22 2.62 29.35
CA VAL A 42 5.26 2.07 30.70
C VAL A 42 6.69 2.05 31.24
N LEU A 43 7.67 1.54 30.49
CA LEU A 43 9.07 1.51 30.92
C LEU A 43 9.63 2.91 31.19
N ARG A 44 9.28 3.87 30.34
CA ARG A 44 9.77 5.23 30.48
C ARG A 44 9.11 5.99 31.63
N ASN A 45 7.79 5.86 31.81
CA ASN A 45 7.06 6.65 32.81
C ASN A 45 6.99 5.98 34.19
N VAL A 46 7.09 4.65 34.28
CA VAL A 46 7.01 3.91 35.55
C VAL A 46 8.38 3.54 36.07
N PHE A 47 9.29 3.12 35.17
CA PHE A 47 10.62 2.64 35.56
C PHE A 47 11.73 3.66 35.32
N GLU A 48 11.45 4.80 34.66
CA GLU A 48 12.42 5.81 34.21
C GLU A 48 13.56 5.23 33.32
N ILE A 49 13.37 4.02 32.78
CA ILE A 49 14.34 3.34 31.92
C ILE A 49 14.01 3.69 30.47
N SER A 50 15.00 4.23 29.75
CA SER A 50 14.89 4.51 28.31
C SER A 50 15.61 3.43 27.50
N ILE A 51 14.87 2.73 26.63
CA ILE A 51 15.45 1.74 25.72
C ILE A 51 16.01 2.46 24.48
N VAL A 52 17.34 2.60 24.39
CA VAL A 52 18.02 3.31 23.29
C VAL A 52 17.69 2.74 21.90
N TRP A 53 17.42 1.44 21.80
CA TRP A 53 17.05 0.78 20.53
C TRP A 53 15.55 0.80 20.23
N ALA A 54 14.69 1.16 21.18
CA ALA A 54 13.24 1.13 20.99
C ALA A 54 12.76 2.25 20.06
N ASP A 55 13.32 3.45 20.16
CA ASP A 55 12.91 4.59 19.34
C ASP A 55 13.13 4.35 17.82
N PRO A 56 14.32 3.89 17.36
CA PRO A 56 14.51 3.55 15.96
C PRO A 56 13.63 2.37 15.51
N LEU A 57 13.46 1.35 16.36
CA LEU A 57 12.64 0.19 16.01
C LEU A 57 11.17 0.57 15.83
N LEU A 58 10.63 1.41 16.70
CA LEU A 58 9.26 1.90 16.59
C LEU A 58 9.04 2.70 15.32
N ARG A 59 9.99 3.55 14.92
CA ARG A 59 9.92 4.27 13.64
C ARG A 59 9.85 3.31 12.45
N ILE A 60 10.66 2.25 12.46
CA ILE A 60 10.63 1.20 11.42
C ILE A 60 9.28 0.47 11.43
N MET A 61 8.78 0.08 12.60
CA MET A 61 7.48 -0.59 12.71
C MET A 61 6.33 0.30 12.21
N VAL A 62 6.34 1.59 12.57
CA VAL A 62 5.35 2.58 12.11
C VAL A 62 5.40 2.73 10.60
N LEU A 63 6.59 2.84 10.03
CA LEU A 63 6.78 2.89 8.59
C LEU A 63 6.20 1.67 7.89
N TRP A 64 6.54 0.47 8.36
CA TRP A 64 6.09 -0.79 7.78
C TRP A 64 4.57 -0.95 7.89
N LEU A 65 4.00 -0.64 9.05
CA LEU A 65 2.55 -0.68 9.23
C LEU A 65 1.83 0.32 8.31
N ALA A 66 2.33 1.55 8.22
CA ALA A 66 1.71 2.58 7.40
C ALA A 66 1.72 2.18 5.91
N LEU A 67 2.83 1.60 5.43
CA LEU A 67 2.96 1.19 4.03
C LEU A 67 2.11 -0.03 3.70
N ILE A 68 2.16 -1.08 4.52
CA ILE A 68 1.32 -2.27 4.31
C ILE A 68 -0.15 -1.86 4.47
N GLY A 69 -0.46 -0.96 5.40
CA GLY A 69 -1.81 -0.47 5.66
C GLY A 69 -2.34 0.32 4.48
N ALA A 70 -1.51 1.18 3.88
CA ALA A 70 -1.82 1.89 2.64
C ALA A 70 -2.03 0.91 1.48
N LEU A 71 -1.22 -0.16 1.38
CA LEU A 71 -1.36 -1.18 0.33
C LEU A 71 -2.68 -1.97 0.45
N ALA A 72 -3.09 -2.32 1.67
CA ALA A 72 -4.38 -2.96 1.92
C ALA A 72 -5.56 -2.00 1.76
N ALA A 73 -5.43 -0.74 2.19
CA ALA A 73 -6.46 0.28 1.99
C ALA A 73 -6.67 0.58 0.49
N SER A 74 -5.58 0.59 -0.28
CA SER A 74 -5.61 0.69 -1.75
C SER A 74 -6.38 -0.47 -2.39
N ARG A 75 -6.31 -1.67 -1.80
CA ARG A 75 -7.05 -2.85 -2.25
C ARG A 75 -8.55 -2.72 -2.02
N GLU A 76 -8.96 -2.23 -0.85
CA GLU A 76 -10.38 -2.13 -0.50
C GLU A 76 -11.13 -1.06 -1.28
N ASN A 77 -10.49 -0.34 -2.22
CA ASN A 77 -11.12 0.75 -2.97
C ASN A 77 -11.94 1.62 -2.00
N LYS A 78 -11.35 1.97 -0.84
CA LYS A 78 -11.98 2.83 0.17
C LYS A 78 -12.08 4.29 -0.31
N HIS A 79 -12.57 4.46 -1.52
CA HIS A 79 -13.44 5.54 -1.92
C HIS A 79 -14.81 5.46 -1.21
N ILE A 80 -14.92 4.90 0.00
CA ILE A 80 -16.16 4.87 0.81
C ILE A 80 -16.72 6.30 0.97
N SER A 81 -15.85 7.31 1.06
CA SER A 81 -16.26 8.72 1.12
C SER A 81 -16.69 9.30 -0.23
N ILE A 82 -16.14 8.82 -1.36
CA ILE A 82 -16.63 9.20 -2.69
C ILE A 82 -17.98 8.53 -2.96
N ASP A 83 -18.17 7.29 -2.46
CA ASP A 83 -19.36 6.48 -2.75
C ASP A 83 -20.67 7.16 -2.30
N VAL A 84 -20.63 7.93 -1.20
CA VAL A 84 -21.76 8.74 -0.73
C VAL A 84 -22.09 9.88 -1.70
N LEU A 85 -21.07 10.53 -2.28
CA LEU A 85 -21.24 11.60 -3.26
C LEU A 85 -21.62 11.06 -4.65
N THR A 86 -21.09 9.89 -5.04
CA THR A 86 -21.42 9.24 -6.31
C THR A 86 -22.77 8.51 -6.30
N ARG A 87 -23.36 8.22 -5.13
CA ARG A 87 -24.75 7.73 -5.04
C ARG A 87 -25.79 8.73 -5.53
N VAL A 88 -25.45 10.01 -5.58
CA VAL A 88 -26.34 11.10 -6.05
C VAL A 88 -26.05 11.50 -7.50
N MET A 89 -25.00 10.94 -8.13
CA MET A 89 -24.55 11.29 -9.48
C MET A 89 -24.94 10.23 -10.51
N ASN A 90 -25.22 10.66 -11.74
CA ASN A 90 -25.48 9.77 -12.87
C ASN A 90 -24.28 8.84 -13.15
N GLU A 91 -24.57 7.62 -13.59
CA GLU A 91 -23.61 6.52 -13.78
C GLU A 91 -22.41 6.89 -14.69
N LYS A 92 -22.65 7.77 -15.69
CA LYS A 92 -21.60 8.31 -16.58
C LYS A 92 -20.61 9.22 -15.83
N THR A 93 -21.10 10.13 -14.99
CA THR A 93 -20.26 11.08 -14.26
C THR A 93 -19.47 10.39 -13.15
N ARG A 94 -20.10 9.42 -12.46
CA ARG A 94 -19.42 8.55 -11.49
C ARG A 94 -18.25 7.81 -12.13
N ARG A 95 -18.44 7.22 -13.31
CA ARG A 95 -17.38 6.49 -14.01
C ARG A 95 -16.24 7.42 -14.49
N ALA A 96 -16.56 8.62 -14.98
CA ALA A 96 -15.55 9.61 -15.35
C ALA A 96 -14.69 10.07 -14.14
N THR A 97 -15.33 10.31 -12.99
CA THR A 97 -14.63 10.66 -11.75
C THR A 97 -13.68 9.54 -11.31
N HIS A 98 -14.10 8.27 -11.36
CA HIS A 98 -13.24 7.13 -11.02
C HIS A 98 -12.02 6.99 -11.94
N ILE A 99 -12.18 7.25 -13.24
CA ILE A 99 -11.05 7.22 -14.19
C ILE A 99 -10.06 8.34 -13.88
N PHE A 100 -10.55 9.54 -13.60
CA PHE A 100 -9.70 10.67 -13.25
C PHE A 100 -8.97 10.44 -11.92
N THR A 101 -9.67 10.00 -10.88
CA THR A 101 -9.06 9.75 -9.56
C THR A 101 -8.08 8.60 -9.59
N SER A 102 -8.36 7.52 -10.32
CA SER A 102 -7.43 6.39 -10.47
C SER A 102 -6.16 6.80 -11.22
N LEU A 103 -6.28 7.57 -12.30
CA LEU A 103 -5.12 8.09 -13.03
C LEU A 103 -4.29 9.06 -12.17
N PHE A 104 -4.94 10.01 -11.51
CA PHE A 104 -4.27 10.96 -10.62
C PHE A 104 -3.54 10.24 -9.49
N THR A 105 -4.18 9.26 -8.85
CA THR A 105 -3.58 8.47 -7.78
C THR A 105 -2.41 7.62 -8.29
N ALA A 106 -2.51 7.03 -9.48
CA ALA A 106 -1.41 6.30 -10.11
C ALA A 106 -0.19 7.20 -10.38
N VAL A 107 -0.41 8.43 -10.86
CA VAL A 107 0.66 9.41 -11.09
C VAL A 107 1.31 9.82 -9.78
N VAL A 108 0.52 10.20 -8.77
CA VAL A 108 1.05 10.64 -7.47
C VAL A 108 1.85 9.52 -6.80
N THR A 109 1.31 8.30 -6.75
CA THR A 109 2.01 7.15 -6.17
C THR A 109 3.27 6.77 -6.96
N GLY A 110 3.26 6.91 -8.29
CA GLY A 110 4.44 6.72 -9.14
C GLY A 110 5.53 7.76 -8.89
N LEU A 111 5.16 9.03 -8.74
CA LEU A 111 6.10 10.11 -8.39
C LEU A 111 6.72 9.87 -7.01
N ILE A 112 5.92 9.49 -6.02
CA ILE A 112 6.42 9.16 -4.68
C ILE A 112 7.38 7.96 -4.76
N ALA A 113 7.05 6.91 -5.52
CA ALA A 113 7.94 5.77 -5.71
C ALA A 113 9.29 6.18 -6.31
N TYR A 114 9.29 7.08 -7.29
CA TYR A 114 10.52 7.59 -7.90
C TYR A 114 11.39 8.38 -6.91
N HIS A 115 10.78 9.31 -6.16
CA HIS A 115 11.50 10.09 -5.15
C HIS A 115 11.98 9.23 -3.98
N ALA A 116 11.17 8.27 -3.54
CA ALA A 116 11.55 7.31 -2.50
C ALA A 116 12.71 6.41 -2.97
N GLY A 117 12.74 6.00 -4.23
CA GLY A 117 13.87 5.24 -4.79
C GLY A 117 15.16 6.05 -4.78
N ARG A 118 15.09 7.33 -5.16
CA ARG A 118 16.23 8.25 -5.06
C ARG A 118 16.70 8.46 -3.62
N PHE A 119 15.77 8.52 -2.67
CA PHE A 119 16.08 8.66 -1.25
C PHE A 119 16.86 7.44 -0.73
N VAL A 120 16.41 6.23 -1.07
CA VAL A 120 17.11 4.98 -0.69
C VAL A 120 18.53 4.92 -1.26
N VAL A 121 18.74 5.41 -2.49
CA VAL A 121 20.09 5.48 -3.10
C VAL A 121 20.99 6.47 -2.36
N MET A 122 20.46 7.63 -1.96
CA MET A 122 21.19 8.62 -1.16
C MET A 122 21.58 8.05 0.22
N GLU A 123 20.66 7.32 0.85
CA GLU A 123 20.90 6.69 2.15
C GLU A 123 21.93 5.55 2.04
N TYR A 124 21.93 4.83 0.92
CA TYR A 124 22.95 3.82 0.58
C TYR A 124 24.35 4.45 0.45
N GLU A 125 24.47 5.62 -0.20
CA GLU A 125 25.75 6.34 -0.31
C GLU A 125 26.24 6.85 1.05
N THR A 126 25.31 7.25 1.92
CA THR A 126 25.62 7.78 3.26
C THR A 126 26.02 6.68 4.26
N GLN A 127 25.73 5.40 3.96
CA GLN A 127 26.02 4.24 4.83
C GLN A 127 25.50 4.40 6.26
N ASN A 128 24.34 5.05 6.42
CA ASN A 128 23.73 5.30 7.71
C ASN A 128 23.30 3.97 8.36
N LEU A 129 23.59 3.78 9.65
CA LEU A 129 23.32 2.54 10.39
C LEU A 129 22.23 2.75 11.42
N VAL A 130 21.20 1.91 11.35
CA VAL A 130 20.12 1.81 12.34
C VAL A 130 20.17 0.42 12.95
N LEU A 131 20.37 0.34 14.26
CA LEU A 131 20.48 -0.95 14.99
C LEU A 131 21.59 -1.88 14.46
N GLY A 132 22.65 -1.32 13.88
CA GLY A 132 23.74 -2.08 13.27
C GLY A 132 23.45 -2.62 11.86
N ILE A 133 22.29 -2.31 11.30
CA ILE A 133 21.88 -2.65 9.93
C ILE A 133 21.78 -1.36 9.11
N PRO A 134 22.18 -1.36 7.82
CA PRO A 134 22.03 -0.18 6.98
C PRO A 134 20.57 0.29 6.88
N ALA A 135 20.33 1.58 7.11
CA ALA A 135 19.00 2.19 7.13
C ALA A 135 18.23 1.97 5.82
N TRP A 136 18.93 2.01 4.69
CA TRP A 136 18.37 1.83 3.35
C TRP A 136 17.60 0.51 3.19
N VAL A 137 17.95 -0.54 3.94
CA VAL A 137 17.25 -1.84 3.90
C VAL A 137 15.81 -1.68 4.41
N PHE A 138 15.62 -0.91 5.48
CA PHE A 138 14.30 -0.67 6.06
C PHE A 138 13.49 0.33 5.24
N GLU A 139 14.16 1.23 4.51
CA GLU A 139 13.52 2.26 3.70
C GLU A 139 13.20 1.80 2.28
N ALA A 140 13.89 0.78 1.76
CA ALA A 140 13.65 0.18 0.44
C ALA A 140 12.22 -0.35 0.26
N ILE A 141 11.52 -0.64 1.35
CA ILE A 141 10.10 -1.01 1.33
C ILE A 141 9.20 0.15 0.88
N ILE A 142 9.61 1.41 1.08
CA ILE A 142 8.85 2.61 0.65
C ILE A 142 8.67 2.64 -0.87
N PRO A 143 9.74 2.69 -1.70
CA PRO A 143 9.59 2.71 -3.15
C PRO A 143 8.89 1.45 -3.67
N ALA A 144 9.14 0.29 -3.05
CA ALA A 144 8.48 -0.96 -3.44
C ALA A 144 6.95 -0.91 -3.21
N ALA A 145 6.50 -0.45 -2.05
CA ALA A 145 5.08 -0.32 -1.74
C ALA A 145 4.38 0.70 -2.64
N PHE A 146 4.99 1.88 -2.85
CA PHE A 146 4.43 2.90 -3.72
C PHE A 146 4.42 2.50 -5.20
N ALA A 147 5.45 1.79 -5.67
CA ALA A 147 5.46 1.24 -7.04
C ALA A 147 4.34 0.21 -7.23
N LEU A 148 4.12 -0.67 -6.25
CA LEU A 148 3.04 -1.65 -6.31
C LEU A 148 1.67 -0.98 -6.30
N MET A 149 1.46 0.06 -5.48
CA MET A 149 0.25 0.88 -5.50
C MET A 149 0.04 1.55 -6.86
N ALA A 150 1.10 2.16 -7.44
CA ALA A 150 1.03 2.81 -8.75
C ALA A 150 0.60 1.81 -9.85
N ILE A 151 1.18 0.61 -9.87
CA ILE A 151 0.80 -0.46 -10.80
C ILE A 151 -0.67 -0.86 -10.61
N ARG A 152 -1.13 -1.06 -9.37
CA ARG A 152 -2.53 -1.41 -9.08
C ARG A 152 -3.50 -0.34 -9.59
N TYR A 153 -3.24 0.94 -9.29
CA TYR A 153 -4.10 2.04 -9.76
C TYR A 153 -4.06 2.19 -11.29
N LEU A 154 -2.92 1.93 -11.92
CA LEU A 154 -2.82 1.91 -13.38
C LEU A 154 -3.65 0.78 -13.99
N ILE A 155 -3.66 -0.40 -13.38
CA ILE A 155 -4.51 -1.53 -13.81
C ILE A 155 -5.99 -1.17 -13.67
N HIS A 156 -6.39 -0.56 -12.54
CA HIS A 156 -7.77 -0.08 -12.36
C HIS A 156 -8.15 0.93 -13.44
N PHE A 157 -7.29 1.91 -13.71
CA PHE A 157 -7.49 2.89 -14.79
C PHE A 157 -7.71 2.20 -16.15
N VAL A 158 -6.86 1.24 -16.51
CA VAL A 158 -6.98 0.49 -17.78
C VAL A 158 -8.28 -0.32 -17.84
N GLN A 159 -8.70 -0.93 -16.72
CA GLN A 159 -9.96 -1.68 -16.67
C GLN A 159 -11.18 -0.77 -16.84
N TYR A 160 -11.22 0.38 -16.16
CA TYR A 160 -12.30 1.35 -16.34
C TYR A 160 -12.32 1.98 -17.74
N ALA A 161 -11.15 2.23 -18.32
CA ALA A 161 -11.01 2.70 -19.70
C ALA A 161 -11.45 1.67 -20.73
N LYS A 162 -11.11 0.38 -20.54
CA LYS A 162 -11.61 -0.71 -21.41
C LYS A 162 -13.12 -0.96 -21.25
N GLY A 163 -13.65 -0.82 -20.03
CA GLY A 163 -15.08 -0.88 -19.76
C GLY A 163 -15.89 0.22 -20.46
N LEU A 164 -15.26 1.35 -20.82
CA LEU A 164 -15.86 2.37 -21.69
C LEU A 164 -15.91 1.93 -23.16
N ILE A 165 -14.89 1.23 -23.64
CA ILE A 165 -14.78 0.82 -25.06
C ILE A 165 -15.77 -0.30 -25.41
N MET A 166 -16.17 -1.13 -24.45
CA MET A 166 -17.11 -2.25 -24.67
C MET A 166 -18.60 -1.89 -24.54
N GLN A 167 -18.96 -0.63 -24.25
CA GLN A 167 -20.37 -0.24 -23.97
C GLN A 167 -21.07 0.61 -25.05
N GLU A 168 -20.49 0.81 -26.24
CA GLU A 168 -21.22 1.25 -27.45
C GLU A 168 -20.71 0.44 -28.66
N PRO A 169 -21.56 -0.10 -29.57
CA PRO A 169 -22.82 0.49 -30.02
C PRO A 169 -24.03 -0.47 -30.03
N SER A 170 -25.14 -0.05 -29.44
CA SER A 170 -26.46 -0.46 -29.94
C SER A 170 -27.43 0.71 -29.77
N SER A 171 -27.49 1.49 -30.84
CA SER A 171 -28.62 2.31 -31.26
C SER A 171 -29.97 1.69 -30.94
#